data_AF-A0A9D5NXF3-F1
#
_entry.id   AF-A0A9D5NXF3-F1
#
_cell.length_a   1.000
_cell.length_b   1.000
_cell.length_c   1.000
_cell.angle_alpha   90.00
_cell.angle_beta   90.00
_cell.angle_gamma   90.00
#
_symmetry.space_group_name_H-M   'P 1'
#
loop_
_entity.id
_entity.type
_entity.pdbx_description
1 polymer ?
#
loop_
_entity_poly.entity_id
_entity_poly.type
_entity_poly.pdbx_seq_one_letter_code
_entity_poly.pdbx_strand_id
1 'polypeptide(L)'
;KAITTDNSVLKTVWTNSISTAPNGWLVLGNSEYYALINPGNFKVINGTLPQDNDMKAITVSTATTQAFMDSRGLLWLVSPSGVVIYDRKTGQKTLLDMKSGLHGSNAVAVTEDTRHSMWVATDHGVSNITPLKQEDGSWAYTVRSFNDRDGLQPGPFNQRAIYCSRSGELLIGGQDGLDIINTLNLGDGNTKERPVFSGLVLFDHEVEVGEKIDGNVILEKALDMQGEISLAYHQNQFTIHMASDNGGVNNSTRFVYQLKGFNDKWIKTTAINPDITYMSLPSGSYTLCVRMLKDDGTMGDVESQLKITIGSPWYRSWWAWLCYLLIFLAVFFGWKPVVKWIKRPRTQHSQSPRGEQTKQTEESSEDDIEEAVLMDDEED
;
A
#
# COMPACT_ATOMS: atom_id res chain seq x y z
N LYS A 1 22.94 23.88 -45.41
CA LYS A 1 23.71 22.62 -45.52
C LYS A 1 22.84 21.51 -44.95
N ALA A 2 22.52 20.48 -45.72
CA ALA A 2 21.75 19.33 -45.21
C ALA A 2 22.69 18.38 -44.45
N ILE A 3 22.28 17.90 -43.28
CA ILE A 3 23.02 16.92 -42.49
C ILE A 3 22.21 15.62 -42.54
N THR A 4 22.74 14.59 -43.20
CA THR A 4 22.09 13.29 -43.46
C THR A 4 22.98 12.15 -42.97
N THR A 5 22.45 10.92 -42.92
CA THR A 5 23.26 9.72 -42.66
C THR A 5 24.38 9.51 -43.67
N ASP A 6 24.20 10.01 -44.89
CA ASP A 6 25.14 9.78 -46.00
C ASP A 6 26.28 10.81 -46.04
N ASN A 7 26.02 12.02 -45.53
CA ASN A 7 26.95 13.15 -45.60
C ASN A 7 27.46 13.62 -44.23
N SER A 8 27.04 12.95 -43.16
CA SER A 8 27.44 13.23 -41.79
C SER A 8 27.55 11.94 -40.98
N VAL A 9 28.07 12.04 -39.76
CA VAL A 9 28.17 10.88 -38.85
C VAL A 9 26.83 10.61 -38.13
N LEU A 10 25.72 11.28 -38.48
CA LEU A 10 24.42 10.97 -37.86
C LEU A 10 24.07 9.50 -38.07
N LYS A 11 23.76 8.81 -36.97
CA LYS A 11 23.43 7.38 -37.01
C LYS A 11 22.06 7.07 -37.61
N THR A 12 21.19 8.07 -37.76
CA THR A 12 19.79 7.88 -38.11
C THR A 12 19.17 9.13 -38.72
N VAL A 13 18.18 8.93 -39.59
CA VAL A 13 17.34 9.99 -40.17
C VAL A 13 16.05 10.20 -39.37
N TRP A 14 15.65 9.26 -38.51
CA TRP A 14 14.46 9.39 -37.68
C TRP A 14 14.79 10.18 -36.42
N THR A 15 14.28 11.41 -36.34
CA THR A 15 14.45 12.32 -35.20
C THR A 15 13.07 12.57 -34.57
N ASN A 16 12.94 12.30 -33.27
CA ASN A 16 11.71 12.58 -32.53
C ASN A 16 11.72 13.99 -31.93
N SER A 17 12.87 14.48 -31.49
CA SER A 17 12.98 15.77 -30.83
C SER A 17 14.26 16.50 -31.17
N ILE A 18 14.18 17.83 -31.19
CA ILE A 18 15.33 18.72 -31.22
C ILE A 18 15.19 19.75 -30.10
N SER A 19 16.26 19.98 -29.34
CA SER A 19 16.33 21.02 -28.31
C SER A 19 17.69 21.72 -28.35
N THR A 20 17.77 22.91 -27.77
CA THR A 20 19.03 23.65 -27.63
C THR A 20 19.64 23.38 -26.27
N ALA A 21 20.87 22.88 -26.25
CA ALA A 21 21.68 22.78 -25.05
C ALA A 21 22.20 24.17 -24.60
N PRO A 22 22.55 24.33 -23.32
CA PRO A 22 23.03 25.60 -22.76
C PRO A 22 24.27 26.17 -23.45
N ASN A 23 25.13 25.29 -23.97
CA ASN A 23 26.34 25.67 -24.71
C ASN A 23 26.06 26.05 -26.18
N GLY A 24 24.79 26.17 -26.59
CA GLY A 24 24.36 26.51 -27.94
C GLY A 24 24.39 25.34 -28.93
N TRP A 25 24.72 24.12 -28.48
CA TRP A 25 24.62 22.94 -29.33
C TRP A 25 23.16 22.49 -29.45
N LEU A 26 22.85 21.79 -30.53
CA LEU A 26 21.55 21.15 -30.72
C LEU A 26 21.62 19.73 -30.17
N VAL A 27 20.60 19.32 -29.42
CA VAL A 27 20.40 17.97 -28.92
C VAL A 27 19.28 17.35 -29.75
N LEU A 28 19.62 16.32 -30.50
CA LEU A 28 18.68 15.49 -31.24
C LEU A 28 18.46 14.20 -30.46
N GLY A 29 17.22 13.75 -30.38
CA GLY A 29 16.84 12.50 -29.75
C GLY A 29 15.92 11.68 -30.65
N ASN A 30 16.09 10.37 -30.61
CA ASN A 30 15.12 9.41 -31.12
C ASN A 30 15.00 8.21 -30.16
N SER A 31 14.37 7.12 -30.58
CA SER A 31 14.15 5.95 -29.72
C SER A 31 15.41 5.21 -29.27
N GLU A 32 16.54 5.35 -29.96
CA GLU A 32 17.76 4.55 -29.69
C GLU A 32 19.04 5.38 -29.52
N TYR A 33 19.06 6.59 -30.05
CA TYR A 33 20.24 7.44 -30.17
C TYR A 33 19.93 8.88 -29.78
N TYR A 34 20.98 9.56 -29.34
CA TYR A 34 21.01 11.01 -29.29
C TYR A 34 22.21 11.53 -30.06
N ALA A 35 22.10 12.74 -30.59
CA ALA A 35 23.20 13.43 -31.24
C ALA A 35 23.32 14.86 -30.74
N LEU A 36 24.55 15.29 -30.47
CA LEU A 36 24.88 16.69 -30.19
C LEU A 36 25.49 17.29 -31.43
N ILE A 37 24.87 18.35 -31.95
CA ILE A 37 25.32 19.04 -33.15
C ILE A 37 25.74 20.47 -32.79
N ASN A 38 26.98 20.81 -33.09
CA ASN A 38 27.41 22.20 -33.03
C ASN A 38 26.93 22.94 -34.29
N PRO A 39 26.04 23.93 -34.20
CA PRO A 39 25.51 24.61 -35.38
C PRO A 39 26.54 25.48 -36.13
N GLY A 40 27.61 25.91 -35.47
CA GLY A 40 28.63 26.79 -36.07
C GLY A 40 29.62 26.07 -36.98
N ASN A 41 29.99 24.82 -36.66
CA ASN A 41 30.93 24.03 -37.45
C ASN A 41 30.39 22.68 -37.93
N PHE A 42 29.12 22.38 -37.64
CA PHE A 42 28.43 21.14 -38.00
C PHE A 42 29.09 19.87 -37.45
N LYS A 43 29.88 19.98 -36.38
CA LYS A 43 30.42 18.81 -35.68
C LYS A 43 29.27 18.04 -35.02
N VAL A 44 29.24 16.73 -35.26
CA VAL A 44 28.25 15.80 -34.70
C VAL A 44 28.92 14.86 -33.71
N ILE A 45 28.34 14.71 -32.52
CA ILE A 45 28.73 13.71 -31.53
C ILE A 45 27.51 12.82 -31.28
N ASN A 46 27.60 11.54 -31.65
CA ASN A 46 26.53 10.58 -31.39
C ASN A 46 26.77 9.86 -30.07
N GLY A 47 25.68 9.54 -29.38
CA GLY A 47 25.65 8.58 -28.30
C GLY A 47 24.49 7.61 -28.49
N THR A 48 24.64 6.42 -27.93
CA THR A 48 23.53 5.47 -27.80
C THR A 48 22.80 5.77 -26.50
N LEU A 49 21.47 5.73 -26.55
CA LEU A 49 20.68 5.82 -25.34
C LEU A 49 20.86 4.54 -24.50
N PRO A 50 20.72 4.62 -23.18
CA PRO A 50 20.73 3.41 -22.35
C PRO A 50 19.71 2.39 -22.84
N GLN A 51 20.14 1.19 -23.20
CA GLN A 51 19.25 0.09 -23.58
C GLN A 51 18.90 -0.78 -22.36
N ASP A 52 17.79 -1.51 -22.41
CA ASP A 52 17.28 -2.36 -21.32
C ASP A 52 18.32 -3.28 -20.68
N ASN A 53 19.29 -3.79 -21.46
CA ASN A 53 20.34 -4.67 -20.93
C ASN A 53 21.37 -3.96 -20.02
N ASP A 54 21.51 -2.63 -20.12
CA ASP A 54 22.33 -1.85 -19.19
C ASP A 54 21.58 -1.55 -17.88
N MET A 55 20.26 -1.69 -17.88
CA MET A 55 19.37 -1.50 -16.74
C MET A 55 18.69 -2.84 -16.39
N LYS A 56 19.48 -3.88 -16.12
CA LYS A 56 19.08 -5.29 -15.85
C LYS A 56 17.90 -5.55 -14.88
N ALA A 57 17.28 -4.53 -14.30
CA ALA A 57 16.11 -4.61 -13.43
C ALA A 57 14.88 -3.81 -13.93
N ILE A 58 14.94 -3.16 -15.09
CA ILE A 58 13.94 -2.18 -15.51
C ILE A 58 13.48 -2.47 -16.94
N THR A 59 12.42 -3.27 -17.08
CA THR A 59 11.69 -3.46 -18.34
C THR A 59 10.90 -2.19 -18.66
N VAL A 60 11.52 -1.22 -19.32
CA VAL A 60 10.91 0.08 -19.63
C VAL A 60 10.91 0.27 -21.13
N SER A 61 9.79 0.72 -21.69
CA SER A 61 9.78 1.16 -23.08
C SER A 61 10.78 2.31 -23.22
N THR A 62 11.93 2.04 -23.83
CA THR A 62 13.05 2.98 -23.99
C THR A 62 12.87 3.95 -25.15
N ALA A 63 11.74 3.87 -25.88
CA ALA A 63 11.43 4.72 -27.01
C ALA A 63 11.34 6.18 -26.57
N THR A 64 12.48 6.86 -26.58
CA THR A 64 12.60 8.23 -26.13
C THR A 64 11.82 9.15 -27.06
N THR A 65 10.85 9.85 -26.50
CA THR A 65 9.98 10.80 -27.20
C THR A 65 10.59 12.20 -27.23
N GLN A 66 11.42 12.53 -26.22
CA GLN A 66 12.16 13.78 -26.15
C GLN A 66 13.53 13.60 -25.47
N ALA A 67 14.58 14.14 -26.09
CA ALA A 67 15.88 14.35 -25.49
C ALA A 67 16.12 15.84 -25.22
N PHE A 68 16.49 16.16 -23.98
CA PHE A 68 16.71 17.51 -23.50
C PHE A 68 17.99 17.58 -22.68
N MET A 69 18.78 18.65 -22.83
CA MET A 69 19.99 18.87 -22.03
C MET A 69 19.79 20.07 -21.13
N ASP A 70 19.92 19.87 -19.82
CA ASP A 70 19.78 20.95 -18.85
C ASP A 70 21.07 21.79 -18.73
N SER A 71 20.98 22.90 -17.99
CA SER A 71 22.08 23.81 -17.64
C SER A 71 23.31 23.13 -17.03
N ARG A 72 23.12 21.99 -16.36
CA ARG A 72 24.18 21.20 -15.71
C ARG A 72 24.88 20.26 -16.70
N GLY A 73 24.32 20.08 -17.89
CA GLY A 73 24.79 19.15 -18.91
C GLY A 73 24.30 17.72 -18.71
N LEU A 74 23.29 17.52 -17.86
CA LEU A 74 22.60 16.25 -17.71
C LEU A 74 21.66 16.05 -18.90
N LEU A 75 21.63 14.84 -19.43
CA LEU A 75 20.73 14.48 -20.52
C LEU A 75 19.46 13.86 -19.94
N TRP A 76 18.33 14.53 -20.17
CA TRP A 76 17.00 14.12 -19.77
C TRP A 76 16.30 13.45 -20.95
N LEU A 77 15.95 12.18 -20.77
CA LEU A 77 15.39 11.31 -21.79
C LEU A 77 13.98 10.91 -21.37
N VAL A 78 13.00 11.50 -22.02
CA VAL A 78 11.58 11.28 -21.75
C VAL A 78 11.10 10.03 -22.47
N SER A 79 10.45 9.10 -21.76
CA SER A 79 9.91 7.87 -22.34
C SER A 79 8.52 7.52 -21.78
N PRO A 80 7.82 6.56 -22.42
CA PRO A 80 6.53 6.07 -21.93
C PRO A 80 6.55 5.39 -20.56
N SER A 81 7.68 5.30 -19.89
CA SER A 81 7.77 4.73 -18.54
C SER A 81 8.49 5.63 -17.54
N GLY A 82 8.60 6.92 -17.85
CA GLY A 82 9.20 7.92 -16.98
C GLY A 82 10.31 8.69 -17.66
N VAL A 83 11.27 9.15 -16.87
CA VAL A 83 12.40 9.96 -17.36
C VAL A 83 13.71 9.35 -16.92
N VAL A 84 14.57 9.07 -17.89
CA VAL A 84 15.94 8.63 -17.63
C VAL A 84 16.86 9.85 -17.67
N ILE A 85 17.62 10.03 -16.60
CA ILE A 85 18.62 11.08 -16.47
C ILE A 85 19.98 10.44 -16.64
N TYR A 86 20.75 10.94 -17.61
CA TYR A 86 22.06 10.41 -17.95
C TYR A 86 23.14 11.47 -17.78
N ASP A 87 24.03 11.24 -16.82
CA ASP A 87 25.27 12.00 -16.69
C ASP A 87 26.34 11.41 -17.61
N ARG A 88 26.61 12.12 -18.69
CA ARG A 88 27.58 11.71 -19.73
C ARG A 88 29.03 11.72 -19.23
N LYS A 89 29.33 12.44 -18.14
CA LYS A 89 30.70 12.55 -17.60
C LYS A 89 31.03 11.36 -16.70
N THR A 90 30.09 10.99 -15.84
CA THR A 90 30.27 9.89 -14.87
C THR A 90 29.76 8.55 -15.40
N GLY A 91 28.89 8.57 -16.40
CA GLY A 91 28.18 7.39 -16.88
C GLY A 91 26.96 7.02 -16.01
N GLN A 92 26.67 7.79 -14.95
CA GLN A 92 25.55 7.53 -14.04
C GLN A 92 24.21 7.67 -14.78
N LYS A 93 23.30 6.74 -14.51
CA LYS A 93 21.95 6.69 -15.06
C LYS A 93 20.96 6.59 -13.90
N THR A 94 19.91 7.42 -13.92
CA THR A 94 18.84 7.40 -12.91
C THR A 94 17.50 7.38 -13.63
N LEU A 95 16.62 6.45 -13.28
CA LEU A 95 15.22 6.45 -13.73
C LEU A 95 14.37 7.14 -12.67
N LEU A 96 13.58 8.11 -13.11
CA LEU A 96 12.45 8.66 -12.34
C LEU A 96 11.15 8.17 -12.96
N ASP A 97 10.36 7.47 -12.16
CA ASP A 97 9.06 6.88 -12.52
C ASP A 97 8.02 7.17 -11.42
N MET A 98 6.87 6.51 -11.47
CA MET A 98 5.84 6.63 -10.41
C MET A 98 6.36 6.24 -9.02
N LYS A 99 7.30 5.28 -8.92
CA LYS A 99 7.89 4.89 -7.64
C LYS A 99 8.80 5.97 -7.08
N SER A 100 9.36 6.80 -7.96
CA SER A 100 10.17 7.96 -7.62
C SER A 100 9.33 9.21 -7.29
N GLY A 101 8.01 9.14 -7.51
CA GLY A 101 7.06 10.20 -7.17
C GLY A 101 6.47 10.96 -8.37
N LEU A 102 6.80 10.59 -9.61
CA LEU A 102 6.12 11.16 -10.78
C LEU A 102 4.63 10.81 -10.72
N HIS A 103 3.78 11.78 -11.04
CA HIS A 103 2.35 11.51 -11.21
C HIS A 103 2.09 11.15 -12.66
N GLY A 104 1.58 9.95 -12.93
CA GLY A 104 1.45 9.41 -14.29
C GLY A 104 2.64 8.56 -14.73
N SER A 105 2.37 7.58 -15.59
CA SER A 105 3.35 6.56 -16.00
C SER A 105 4.10 6.94 -17.27
N ASN A 106 3.44 7.68 -18.14
CA ASN A 106 3.92 8.03 -19.47
C ASN A 106 4.42 9.47 -19.45
N ALA A 107 5.74 9.67 -19.39
CA ALA A 107 6.31 11.01 -19.52
C ALA A 107 6.27 11.44 -20.98
N VAL A 108 5.80 12.66 -21.24
CA VAL A 108 5.51 13.14 -22.59
C VAL A 108 6.29 14.41 -22.96
N ALA A 109 6.73 15.18 -21.97
CA ALA A 109 7.50 16.38 -22.22
C ALA A 109 8.41 16.75 -21.05
N VAL A 110 9.53 17.42 -21.33
CA VAL A 110 10.45 17.98 -20.32
C VAL A 110 10.96 19.37 -20.71
N THR A 111 11.13 20.24 -19.72
CA THR A 111 11.83 21.53 -19.85
C THR A 111 12.55 21.91 -18.56
N GLU A 112 13.44 22.90 -18.62
CA GLU A 112 14.10 23.51 -17.46
C GLU A 112 13.51 24.90 -17.20
N ASP A 113 13.25 25.22 -15.93
CA ASP A 113 12.80 26.56 -15.54
C ASP A 113 13.96 27.53 -15.25
N THR A 114 13.61 28.78 -14.96
CA THR A 114 14.58 29.85 -14.66
C THR A 114 15.32 29.66 -13.32
N ARG A 115 14.90 28.71 -12.47
CA ARG A 115 15.55 28.34 -11.20
C ARG A 115 16.35 27.04 -11.32
N HIS A 116 16.53 26.54 -12.54
CA HIS A 116 17.21 25.29 -12.85
C HIS A 116 16.51 24.03 -12.32
N SER A 117 15.24 24.12 -11.92
CA SER A 117 14.42 22.94 -11.69
C SER A 117 13.89 22.42 -13.02
N MET A 118 13.72 21.11 -13.10
CA MET A 118 13.17 20.45 -14.27
C MET A 118 11.68 20.27 -14.12
N TRP A 119 10.97 20.40 -15.22
CA TRP A 119 9.52 20.19 -15.27
C TRP A 119 9.22 19.10 -16.26
N VAL A 120 8.50 18.08 -15.81
CA VAL A 120 8.12 16.92 -16.61
C VAL A 120 6.60 16.83 -16.65
N ALA A 121 6.03 16.88 -17.85
CA ALA A 121 4.61 16.57 -18.06
C ALA A 121 4.45 15.08 -18.38
N THR A 122 3.38 14.48 -17.87
CA THR A 122 3.01 13.08 -18.08
C THR A 122 1.61 12.95 -18.66
N ASP A 123 1.06 11.74 -18.72
CA ASP A 123 -0.33 11.50 -19.07
C ASP A 123 -1.36 11.97 -18.01
N HIS A 124 -0.96 12.21 -16.75
CA HIS A 124 -1.91 12.55 -15.68
C HIS A 124 -1.43 13.67 -14.74
N GLY A 125 -0.33 14.34 -15.06
CA GLY A 125 0.17 15.41 -14.19
C GLY A 125 1.45 16.06 -14.66
N VAL A 126 1.94 16.96 -13.83
CA VAL A 126 3.13 17.75 -14.08
C VAL A 126 4.00 17.69 -12.83
N SER A 127 5.27 17.36 -13.00
CA SER A 127 6.21 17.18 -11.88
C SER A 127 7.35 18.18 -11.97
N ASN A 128 7.54 18.96 -10.91
CA ASN A 128 8.75 19.72 -10.65
C ASN A 128 9.79 18.81 -10.01
N ILE A 129 10.99 18.77 -10.60
CA ILE A 129 12.09 17.90 -10.21
C ILE A 129 13.28 18.80 -9.93
N THR A 130 13.78 18.76 -8.70
CA THR A 130 14.95 19.56 -8.29
C THR A 130 16.16 18.64 -8.15
N PRO A 131 17.16 18.75 -9.05
CA PRO A 131 18.40 17.99 -8.94
C PRO A 131 19.31 18.58 -7.85
N LEU A 132 19.74 17.72 -6.94
CA LEU A 132 20.61 18.04 -5.82
C LEU A 132 21.92 17.27 -5.99
N LYS A 133 23.04 17.98 -5.98
CA LYS A 133 24.36 17.34 -6.03
C LYS A 133 24.78 16.93 -4.63
N GLN A 134 25.07 15.66 -4.43
CA GLN A 134 25.53 15.13 -3.15
C GLN A 134 27.03 15.38 -2.95
N GLU A 135 27.50 15.22 -1.71
CA GLU A 135 28.91 15.39 -1.33
C GLU A 135 29.83 14.40 -2.05
N ASP A 136 29.35 13.20 -2.35
CA ASP A 136 30.07 12.17 -3.10
C ASP A 136 30.13 12.44 -4.62
N GLY A 137 29.50 13.53 -5.07
CA GLY A 137 29.43 13.93 -6.47
C GLY A 137 28.28 13.32 -7.27
N SER A 138 27.50 12.42 -6.68
CA SER A 138 26.30 11.84 -7.29
C SER A 138 25.11 12.80 -7.28
N TRP A 139 24.09 12.51 -8.09
CA TRP A 139 22.86 13.30 -8.14
C TRP A 139 21.72 12.62 -7.38
N ALA A 140 21.05 13.40 -6.53
CA ALA A 140 19.73 13.09 -5.98
C ALA A 140 18.68 13.99 -6.60
N TYR A 141 17.42 13.57 -6.54
CA TYR A 141 16.30 14.27 -7.17
C TYR A 141 15.12 14.35 -6.21
N THR A 142 14.66 15.55 -5.91
CA THR A 142 13.40 15.78 -5.20
C THR A 142 12.30 15.98 -6.23
N VAL A 143 11.21 15.22 -6.12
CA VAL A 143 10.07 15.26 -7.05
C VAL A 143 8.83 15.80 -6.32
N ARG A 144 8.27 16.90 -6.83
CA ARG A 144 6.99 17.47 -6.42
C ARG A 144 6.03 17.44 -7.61
N SER A 145 4.93 16.72 -7.46
CA SER A 145 4.00 16.47 -8.56
C SER A 145 2.66 17.14 -8.31
N PHE A 146 2.04 17.58 -9.40
CA PHE A 146 0.76 18.28 -9.45
C PHE A 146 -0.17 17.58 -10.45
N ASN A 147 -1.47 17.60 -10.18
CA ASN A 147 -2.48 17.03 -11.08
C ASN A 147 -3.75 17.90 -11.14
N ASP A 148 -4.84 17.32 -11.64
CA ASP A 148 -6.14 17.96 -11.78
C ASP A 148 -6.73 18.47 -10.47
N ARG A 149 -6.43 17.81 -9.36
CA ARG A 149 -6.84 18.23 -8.02
C ARG A 149 -6.10 19.48 -7.54
N ASP A 150 -4.95 19.78 -8.15
CA ASP A 150 -4.18 21.00 -7.91
C ASP A 150 -4.55 22.13 -8.88
N GLY A 151 -5.57 21.91 -9.73
CA GLY A 151 -6.07 22.89 -10.69
C GLY A 151 -5.50 22.78 -12.10
N LEU A 152 -4.73 21.73 -12.41
CA LEU A 152 -4.33 21.42 -13.79
C LEU A 152 -5.50 20.81 -14.58
N GLN A 153 -5.35 20.69 -15.89
CA GLN A 153 -6.28 19.89 -16.66
C GLN A 153 -6.15 18.38 -16.33
N PRO A 154 -7.23 17.58 -16.45
CA PRO A 154 -7.24 16.13 -16.19
C PRO A 154 -6.25 15.31 -17.03
N GLY A 155 -5.89 15.82 -18.20
CA GLY A 155 -4.97 15.16 -19.12
C GLY A 155 -5.67 14.24 -20.12
N PRO A 156 -4.92 13.59 -21.03
CA PRO A 156 -3.46 13.57 -21.09
C PRO A 156 -2.82 14.83 -21.68
N PHE A 157 -1.61 15.15 -21.22
CA PHE A 157 -0.79 16.19 -21.82
C PHE A 157 -0.20 15.72 -23.16
N ASN A 158 0.01 16.68 -24.07
CA ASN A 158 0.53 16.39 -25.40
C ASN A 158 2.05 16.24 -25.41
N GLN A 159 2.55 15.35 -26.26
CA GLN A 159 3.99 15.15 -26.41
C GLN A 159 4.71 16.43 -26.78
N ARG A 160 5.80 16.74 -26.04
CA ARG A 160 6.67 17.89 -26.24
C ARG A 160 5.96 19.25 -26.12
N ALA A 161 4.71 19.28 -25.65
CA ALA A 161 3.92 20.50 -25.50
C ALA A 161 4.18 21.17 -24.14
N ILE A 162 5.44 21.52 -23.90
CA ILE A 162 5.88 22.22 -22.67
C ILE A 162 6.86 23.32 -23.03
N TYR A 163 6.71 24.49 -22.41
CA TYR A 163 7.60 25.62 -22.61
C TYR A 163 7.70 26.46 -21.35
N CYS A 164 8.92 26.74 -20.88
CA CYS A 164 9.14 27.73 -19.84
C CYS A 164 9.53 29.08 -20.48
N SER A 165 8.77 30.12 -20.18
CA SER A 165 9.07 31.48 -20.58
C SER A 165 10.21 32.07 -19.75
N ARG A 166 10.78 33.19 -20.22
CA ARG A 166 11.79 33.95 -19.46
C ARG A 166 11.22 34.64 -18.22
N SER A 167 9.91 34.88 -18.17
CA SER A 167 9.20 35.40 -16.99
C SER A 167 8.98 34.34 -15.91
N GLY A 168 9.33 33.08 -16.17
CA GLY A 168 9.10 31.98 -15.25
C GLY A 168 7.69 31.39 -15.34
N GLU A 169 6.96 31.64 -16.43
CA GLU A 169 5.69 30.99 -16.70
C GLU A 169 5.94 29.69 -17.46
N LEU A 170 5.41 28.60 -16.94
CA LEU A 170 5.44 27.29 -17.57
C LEU A 170 4.11 27.05 -18.27
N LEU A 171 4.17 26.90 -19.59
CA LEU A 171 3.04 26.67 -20.47
C LEU A 171 3.01 25.19 -20.86
N ILE A 172 1.88 24.52 -20.65
CA ILE A 172 1.75 23.07 -20.85
C ILE A 172 0.46 22.78 -21.62
N GLY A 173 0.60 22.21 -22.81
CA GLY A 173 -0.52 21.86 -23.67
C GLY A 173 -1.01 20.44 -23.41
N GLY A 174 -2.31 20.26 -23.26
CA GLY A 174 -2.97 18.96 -23.17
C GLY A 174 -4.18 18.87 -24.08
N GLN A 175 -4.96 17.80 -23.91
CA GLN A 175 -6.16 17.58 -24.71
C GLN A 175 -7.27 18.61 -24.42
N ASP A 176 -7.33 19.12 -23.19
CA ASP A 176 -8.37 20.03 -22.74
C ASP A 176 -7.96 21.51 -22.77
N GLY A 177 -6.76 21.80 -23.30
CA GLY A 177 -6.29 23.17 -23.53
C GLY A 177 -4.87 23.41 -23.07
N LEU A 178 -4.67 24.52 -22.36
CA LEU A 178 -3.37 25.05 -21.97
C LEU A 178 -3.36 25.39 -20.48
N ASP A 179 -2.46 24.76 -19.73
CA ASP A 179 -2.17 25.12 -18.35
C ASP A 179 -1.01 26.12 -18.30
N ILE A 180 -1.10 27.09 -17.40
CA ILE A 180 -0.07 28.10 -17.15
C ILE A 180 0.28 28.08 -15.67
N ILE A 181 1.52 27.68 -15.34
CA ILE A 181 2.02 27.60 -13.98
C ILE A 181 3.08 28.69 -13.77
N ASN A 182 2.94 29.51 -12.74
CA ASN A 182 4.01 30.43 -12.35
C ASN A 182 5.08 29.69 -11.54
N THR A 183 6.20 29.35 -12.17
CA THR A 183 7.28 28.59 -11.54
C THR A 183 7.99 29.35 -10.42
N LEU A 184 7.86 30.69 -10.36
CA LEU A 184 8.45 31.52 -9.32
C LEU A 184 7.57 31.63 -8.08
N ASN A 185 6.28 31.30 -8.21
CA ASN A 185 5.31 31.39 -7.13
C ASN A 185 4.51 30.09 -7.00
N LEU A 186 5.20 29.01 -6.63
CA LEU A 186 4.58 27.71 -6.33
C LEU A 186 4.00 27.64 -4.90
N GLY A 187 3.99 28.78 -4.19
CA GLY A 187 3.88 28.84 -2.74
C GLY A 187 5.11 28.26 -2.07
N ASP A 188 5.62 28.94 -1.04
CA ASP A 188 6.46 28.24 -0.07
C ASP A 188 5.53 27.25 0.64
N GLY A 189 5.77 25.95 0.55
CA GLY A 189 5.11 24.91 1.37
C GLY A 189 5.37 25.04 2.87
N ASN A 190 5.67 26.25 3.34
CA ASN A 190 5.71 26.70 4.71
C ASN A 190 4.31 27.17 5.15
N THR A 191 3.27 26.53 4.65
CA THR A 191 2.02 26.51 5.39
C THR A 191 2.30 25.70 6.65
N LYS A 192 1.97 26.27 7.82
CA LYS A 192 1.99 25.53 9.10
C LYS A 192 0.84 24.51 9.12
N GLU A 193 0.74 23.71 8.08
CA GLU A 193 -0.23 22.65 7.94
C GLU A 193 0.04 21.62 9.02
N ARG A 194 -1.03 21.28 9.75
CA ARG A 194 -0.98 20.21 10.74
C ARG A 194 -1.73 19.00 10.18
N PRO A 195 -1.17 17.80 10.28
CA PRO A 195 -1.93 16.59 10.02
C PRO A 195 -3.07 16.48 11.03
N VAL A 196 -4.27 16.17 10.55
CA VAL A 196 -5.50 16.05 11.34
C VAL A 196 -6.03 14.62 11.18
N PHE A 197 -6.44 14.01 12.29
CA PHE A 197 -7.13 12.73 12.27
C PHE A 197 -8.62 12.95 12.02
N SER A 198 -9.05 12.82 10.76
CA SER A 198 -10.40 13.21 10.33
C SER A 198 -11.47 12.17 10.65
N GLY A 199 -11.11 10.90 10.78
CA GLY A 199 -12.08 9.82 11.02
C GLY A 199 -11.45 8.49 11.41
N LEU A 200 -12.31 7.61 11.92
CA LEU A 200 -11.98 6.24 12.32
C LEU A 200 -12.96 5.29 11.63
N VAL A 201 -12.44 4.30 10.92
CA VAL A 201 -13.21 3.20 10.35
C VAL A 201 -12.83 1.90 11.03
N LEU A 202 -13.83 1.16 11.49
CA LEU A 202 -13.69 -0.13 12.15
C LEU A 202 -14.30 -1.23 11.28
N PHE A 203 -13.49 -2.16 10.75
CA PHE A 203 -13.92 -3.27 9.88
C PHE A 203 -14.78 -2.91 8.64
N ASP A 204 -14.79 -1.64 8.20
CA ASP A 204 -15.62 -1.06 7.13
C ASP A 204 -16.84 -0.23 7.62
N HIS A 205 -16.97 0.00 8.92
CA HIS A 205 -17.95 0.92 9.49
C HIS A 205 -17.29 2.21 9.99
N GLU A 206 -17.74 3.36 9.50
CA GLU A 206 -17.28 4.67 9.96
C GLU A 206 -17.88 4.99 11.33
N VAL A 207 -17.03 5.20 12.33
CA VAL A 207 -17.45 5.40 13.72
C VAL A 207 -17.88 6.84 13.94
N GLU A 208 -19.13 7.05 14.32
CA GLU A 208 -19.66 8.39 14.62
C GLU A 208 -19.44 8.79 16.09
N VAL A 209 -19.44 10.11 16.33
CA VAL A 209 -19.31 10.67 17.69
C VAL A 209 -20.55 10.31 18.53
N GLY A 210 -20.33 9.66 19.67
CA GLY A 210 -21.38 9.19 20.57
C GLY A 210 -22.00 7.85 20.18
N GLU A 211 -21.55 7.24 19.07
CA GLU A 211 -22.02 5.92 18.65
C GLU A 211 -21.57 4.83 19.63
N LYS A 212 -22.47 3.87 19.92
CA LYS A 212 -22.16 2.71 20.74
C LYS A 212 -21.84 1.50 19.89
N ILE A 213 -20.60 1.03 19.96
CA ILE A 213 -20.12 -0.19 19.31
C ILE A 213 -19.78 -1.21 20.40
N ASP A 214 -20.41 -2.38 20.36
CA ASP A 214 -20.31 -3.41 21.41
C ASP A 214 -20.61 -2.89 22.82
N GLY A 215 -21.54 -1.93 22.91
CA GLY A 215 -21.96 -1.32 24.17
C GLY A 215 -21.05 -0.19 24.69
N ASN A 216 -19.92 0.07 24.04
CA ASN A 216 -18.97 1.12 24.41
C ASN A 216 -18.98 2.27 23.40
N VAL A 217 -18.81 3.50 23.89
CA VAL A 217 -18.60 4.67 23.02
C VAL A 217 -17.10 4.82 22.80
N ILE A 218 -16.66 4.69 21.55
CA ILE A 218 -15.23 4.79 21.19
C ILE A 218 -14.82 6.26 21.01
N LEU A 219 -15.69 7.06 20.39
CA LEU A 219 -15.49 8.48 20.13
C LEU A 219 -16.51 9.31 20.90
N GLU A 220 -16.07 9.99 21.95
CA GLU A 220 -16.91 10.97 22.67
C GLU A 220 -16.90 12.34 21.96
N LYS A 221 -15.83 12.60 21.20
CA LYS A 221 -15.63 13.81 20.39
C LYS A 221 -15.00 13.41 19.05
N ALA A 222 -14.93 14.37 18.13
CA ALA A 222 -14.16 14.18 16.90
C ALA A 222 -12.73 13.71 17.21
N LEU A 223 -12.21 12.79 16.39
CA LEU A 223 -10.94 12.11 16.64
C LEU A 223 -9.77 13.07 16.83
N ASP A 224 -9.71 14.15 16.04
CA ASP A 224 -8.72 15.23 16.15
C ASP A 224 -8.71 15.91 17.53
N MET A 225 -9.88 16.02 18.20
CA MET A 225 -9.99 16.67 19.51
C MET A 225 -9.76 15.72 20.68
N GLN A 226 -10.07 14.43 20.50
CA GLN A 226 -9.94 13.43 21.56
C GLN A 226 -8.48 13.03 21.78
N GLY A 227 -7.70 12.87 20.70
CA GLY A 227 -6.27 12.55 20.76
C GLY A 227 -5.94 11.14 21.30
N GLU A 228 -6.95 10.35 21.65
CA GLU A 228 -6.79 8.96 22.06
C GLU A 228 -8.00 8.11 21.67
N ILE A 229 -7.77 6.82 21.40
CA ILE A 229 -8.82 5.82 21.14
C ILE A 229 -8.55 4.56 21.97
N SER A 230 -9.62 3.99 22.52
CA SER A 230 -9.59 2.73 23.25
C SER A 230 -10.44 1.71 22.53
N LEU A 231 -9.80 0.65 22.03
CA LEU A 231 -10.42 -0.42 21.24
C LEU A 231 -10.42 -1.72 22.04
N ALA A 232 -11.49 -2.50 21.91
CA ALA A 232 -11.53 -3.85 22.49
C ALA A 232 -10.55 -4.80 21.78
N TYR A 233 -10.23 -5.92 22.41
CA TYR A 233 -9.25 -6.88 21.85
C TYR A 233 -9.63 -7.39 20.45
N HIS A 234 -10.92 -7.61 20.18
CA HIS A 234 -11.37 -8.05 18.88
C HIS A 234 -11.37 -6.93 17.84
N GLN A 235 -11.46 -5.66 18.27
CA GLN A 235 -11.52 -4.44 17.43
C GLN A 235 -10.12 -4.00 16.96
N ASN A 236 -9.25 -4.94 16.59
CA ASN A 236 -7.84 -4.69 16.30
C ASN A 236 -7.53 -4.47 14.80
N GLN A 237 -8.57 -4.36 13.98
CA GLN A 237 -8.52 -3.95 12.59
C GLN A 237 -9.27 -2.64 12.42
N PHE A 238 -8.57 -1.60 11.98
CA PHE A 238 -9.12 -0.26 11.81
C PHE A 238 -8.32 0.56 10.81
N THR A 239 -8.96 1.59 10.27
CA THR A 239 -8.37 2.59 9.39
C THR A 239 -8.54 3.98 10.00
N ILE A 240 -7.48 4.77 9.97
CA ILE A 240 -7.49 6.17 10.37
C ILE A 240 -7.46 7.03 9.11
N HIS A 241 -8.48 7.87 8.96
CA HIS A 241 -8.52 8.87 7.89
C HIS A 241 -7.66 10.07 8.26
N MET A 242 -6.88 10.52 7.27
CA MET A 242 -5.94 11.62 7.42
C MET A 242 -6.39 12.82 6.59
N ALA A 243 -6.32 14.00 7.18
CA ALA A 243 -6.55 15.26 6.52
C ALA A 243 -5.46 16.28 6.91
N SER A 244 -5.42 17.42 6.22
CA SER A 244 -4.72 18.62 6.70
C SER A 244 -5.77 19.59 7.24
N ASP A 245 -5.37 20.43 8.19
CA ASP A 245 -6.20 21.54 8.66
C ASP A 245 -6.36 22.66 7.61
N ASN A 246 -5.55 22.65 6.57
CA ASN A 246 -5.70 23.52 5.41
C ASN A 246 -6.52 22.82 4.32
N GLY A 247 -7.78 23.23 4.14
CA GLY A 247 -8.70 22.67 3.15
C GLY A 247 -8.42 23.06 1.69
N GLY A 248 -7.36 23.84 1.42
CA GLY A 248 -7.06 24.37 0.09
C GLY A 248 -6.20 23.47 -0.82
N VAL A 249 -5.57 22.42 -0.29
CA VAL A 249 -4.64 21.56 -1.05
C VAL A 249 -4.97 20.10 -0.78
N ASN A 250 -5.11 19.29 -1.84
CA ASN A 250 -5.40 17.87 -1.71
C ASN A 250 -4.13 17.12 -1.24
N ASN A 251 -4.18 16.56 -0.03
CA ASN A 251 -3.00 16.07 0.71
C ASN A 251 -2.60 14.61 0.38
N SER A 252 -3.02 14.08 -0.76
CA SER A 252 -2.94 12.64 -1.02
C SER A 252 -1.51 12.07 -1.15
N THR A 253 -0.44 12.86 -0.98
CA THR A 253 0.97 12.42 -1.14
C THR A 253 1.96 12.87 -0.05
N ARG A 254 1.50 13.53 1.03
CA ARG A 254 2.42 14.21 1.98
C ARG A 254 2.54 13.59 3.36
N PHE A 255 1.71 12.62 3.75
CA PHE A 255 1.79 12.10 5.12
C PHE A 255 2.90 11.06 5.28
N VAL A 256 3.62 11.19 6.38
CA VAL A 256 4.54 10.18 6.89
C VAL A 256 4.13 9.83 8.30
N TYR A 257 4.10 8.55 8.62
CA TYR A 257 3.60 8.08 9.90
C TYR A 257 4.54 7.05 10.53
N GLN A 258 4.46 6.96 11.85
CA GLN A 258 5.20 6.02 12.68
C GLN A 258 4.28 5.56 13.81
N LEU A 259 4.29 4.25 14.12
CA LEU A 259 3.53 3.70 15.24
C LEU A 259 4.48 3.25 16.35
N LYS A 260 4.73 4.15 17.30
CA LYS A 260 5.57 3.85 18.47
C LYS A 260 4.92 2.74 19.28
N GLY A 261 5.73 1.74 19.66
CA GLY A 261 5.28 0.51 20.32
C GLY A 261 5.03 -0.67 19.37
N PHE A 262 5.05 -0.46 18.05
CA PHE A 262 4.98 -1.52 17.04
C PHE A 262 6.15 -1.47 16.06
N ASN A 263 6.40 -0.32 15.43
CA ASN A 263 7.49 -0.12 14.49
C ASN A 263 8.03 1.32 14.56
N ASP A 264 9.33 1.44 14.78
CA ASP A 264 10.02 2.73 14.91
C ASP A 264 10.46 3.34 13.57
N LYS A 265 10.16 2.72 12.43
CA LYS A 265 10.44 3.31 11.11
C LYS A 265 9.29 4.21 10.65
N TRP A 266 9.65 5.37 10.08
CA TRP A 266 8.70 6.24 9.39
C TRP A 266 8.33 5.66 8.03
N ILE A 267 7.04 5.65 7.71
CA ILE A 267 6.47 5.12 6.48
C ILE A 267 5.74 6.25 5.77
N LYS A 268 5.90 6.37 4.44
CA LYS A 268 5.19 7.37 3.61
C LYS A 268 3.88 6.78 3.08
N THR A 269 2.81 7.57 3.09
CA THR A 269 1.52 7.16 2.50
C THR A 269 1.56 7.16 0.97
N THR A 270 0.69 6.37 0.36
CA THR A 270 0.54 6.29 -1.10
C THR A 270 -0.16 7.51 -1.68
N ALA A 271 0.17 7.85 -2.93
CA ALA A 271 -0.31 9.05 -3.62
C ALA A 271 -1.82 9.15 -3.86
N ILE A 272 -2.52 8.02 -3.74
CA ILE A 272 -3.92 7.86 -4.13
C ILE A 272 -4.83 7.89 -2.90
N ASN A 273 -4.37 7.35 -1.77
CA ASN A 273 -5.10 7.30 -0.52
C ASN A 273 -4.16 7.58 0.67
N PRO A 274 -4.37 8.68 1.44
CA PRO A 274 -3.59 9.00 2.63
C PRO A 274 -3.99 8.18 3.88
N ASP A 275 -4.98 7.30 3.78
CA ASP A 275 -5.46 6.50 4.89
C ASP A 275 -4.41 5.53 5.46
N ILE A 276 -4.43 5.37 6.79
CA ILE A 276 -3.53 4.46 7.50
C ILE A 276 -4.35 3.30 8.04
N THR A 277 -4.15 2.10 7.46
CA THR A 277 -4.86 0.88 7.85
C THR A 277 -3.96 -0.07 8.65
N TYR A 278 -4.48 -0.57 9.77
CA TYR A 278 -3.89 -1.66 10.54
C TYR A 278 -4.84 -2.87 10.53
N MET A 279 -4.31 -4.05 10.19
CA MET A 279 -5.13 -5.26 10.03
C MET A 279 -5.16 -6.17 11.26
N SER A 280 -4.16 -6.11 12.13
CA SER A 280 -4.11 -6.92 13.34
C SER A 280 -3.05 -6.39 14.29
N LEU A 281 -3.44 -5.40 15.09
CA LEU A 281 -2.53 -4.83 16.08
C LEU A 281 -2.66 -5.61 17.41
N PRO A 282 -1.56 -6.06 18.04
CA PRO A 282 -1.63 -6.79 19.31
C PRO A 282 -2.22 -5.94 20.45
N SER A 283 -2.62 -6.59 21.55
CA SER A 283 -3.01 -5.88 22.77
C SER A 283 -1.84 -5.07 23.32
N GLY A 284 -2.04 -3.79 23.61
CA GLY A 284 -0.97 -2.89 24.01
C GLY A 284 -1.38 -1.42 23.97
N SER A 285 -0.43 -0.55 24.25
CA SER A 285 -0.59 0.90 24.10
C SER A 285 0.41 1.39 23.05
N TYR A 286 -0.10 2.12 22.08
CA TYR A 286 0.63 2.60 20.93
C TYR A 286 0.44 4.11 20.78
N THR A 287 1.37 4.77 20.09
CA THR A 287 1.22 6.18 19.71
C THR A 287 1.50 6.31 18.23
N LEU A 288 0.44 6.64 17.49
CA LEU A 288 0.53 6.97 16.07
C LEU A 288 1.01 8.42 15.95
N CYS A 289 2.22 8.60 15.45
CA CYS A 289 2.82 9.89 15.14
C CYS A 289 2.70 10.14 13.64
N VAL A 290 2.17 11.29 13.23
CA VAL A 290 2.05 11.67 11.83
C VAL A 290 2.68 13.04 11.62
N ARG A 291 3.44 13.17 10.53
CA ARG A 291 3.99 14.44 10.03
C ARG A 291 3.62 14.61 8.57
N MET A 292 3.72 15.83 8.08
CA MET A 292 3.61 16.13 6.66
C MET A 292 5.00 16.36 6.06
N LEU A 293 5.23 15.89 4.85
CA LEU A 293 6.40 16.26 4.06
C LEU A 293 6.22 17.68 3.53
N LYS A 294 7.28 18.47 3.68
CA LYS A 294 7.41 19.77 3.03
C LYS A 294 7.59 19.58 1.52
N ASP A 295 7.44 20.66 0.77
CA ASP A 295 7.57 20.66 -0.70
C ASP A 295 8.95 20.21 -1.21
N ASP A 296 9.99 20.37 -0.39
CA ASP A 296 11.35 19.93 -0.68
C ASP A 296 11.59 18.44 -0.35
N GLY A 297 10.56 17.73 0.09
CA GLY A 297 10.63 16.32 0.51
C GLY A 297 11.20 16.12 1.92
N THR A 298 11.52 17.19 2.65
CA THR A 298 11.94 17.08 4.06
C THR A 298 10.74 16.87 4.97
N MET A 299 10.98 16.29 6.14
CA MET A 299 9.93 16.12 7.15
C MET A 299 9.53 17.48 7.73
N GLY A 300 8.22 17.72 7.79
CA GLY A 300 7.62 18.83 8.51
C GLY A 300 7.97 18.79 10.00
N ASP A 301 8.02 19.98 10.60
CA ASP A 301 8.35 20.14 12.02
C ASP A 301 7.12 19.89 12.93
N VAL A 302 5.92 19.97 12.37
CA VAL A 302 4.66 19.76 13.08
C VAL A 302 4.30 18.27 13.09
N GLU A 303 4.11 17.72 14.29
CA GLU A 303 3.73 16.33 14.51
C GLU A 303 2.37 16.26 15.23
N SER A 304 1.46 15.45 14.70
CA SER A 304 0.21 15.10 15.36
C SER A 304 0.30 13.69 15.92
N GLN A 305 -0.25 13.50 17.12
CA GLN A 305 -0.16 12.25 17.86
C GLN A 305 -1.54 11.74 18.23
N LEU A 306 -1.78 10.45 17.98
CA LEU A 306 -2.99 9.73 18.41
C LEU A 306 -2.56 8.55 19.28
N LYS A 307 -3.03 8.51 20.53
CA LYS A 307 -2.82 7.36 21.42
C LYS A 307 -3.82 6.26 21.09
N ILE A 308 -3.36 5.03 20.95
CA ILE A 308 -4.20 3.89 20.61
C ILE A 308 -3.98 2.81 21.65
N THR A 309 -5.03 2.44 22.38
CA THR A 309 -4.99 1.39 23.39
C THR A 309 -5.87 0.22 22.95
N ILE A 310 -5.27 -0.96 22.81
CA ILE A 310 -5.99 -2.20 22.51
C ILE A 310 -6.10 -3.02 23.79
N GLY A 311 -7.34 -3.26 24.20
CA GLY A 311 -7.68 -4.05 25.38
C GLY A 311 -7.09 -5.46 25.33
N SER A 312 -6.84 -6.03 26.51
CA SER A 312 -6.41 -7.42 26.62
C SER A 312 -7.59 -8.38 26.42
N PRO A 313 -7.35 -9.59 25.88
CA PRO A 313 -8.41 -10.57 25.73
C PRO A 313 -9.02 -10.99 27.08
N TRP A 314 -10.34 -11.07 27.13
CA TRP A 314 -11.10 -11.40 28.35
C TRP A 314 -10.75 -12.78 28.93
N TYR A 315 -10.36 -13.75 28.09
CA TYR A 315 -9.95 -15.10 28.50
C TYR A 315 -8.57 -15.15 29.19
N ARG A 316 -7.82 -14.03 29.19
CA ARG A 316 -6.60 -13.87 30.00
C ARG A 316 -6.86 -13.16 31.33
N SER A 317 -8.10 -12.85 31.66
CA SER A 317 -8.45 -12.30 32.98
C SER A 317 -8.15 -13.32 34.09
N TRP A 318 -7.89 -12.82 35.30
CA TRP A 318 -7.63 -13.69 36.46
C TRP A 318 -8.83 -14.59 36.81
N TRP A 319 -10.05 -14.12 36.54
CA TRP A 319 -11.28 -14.91 36.66
C TRP A 319 -11.30 -16.07 35.67
N ALA A 320 -10.83 -15.88 34.44
CA ALA A 320 -10.72 -16.97 33.47
C ALA A 320 -9.73 -18.04 33.95
N TRP A 321 -8.61 -17.64 34.57
CA TRP A 321 -7.69 -18.58 35.24
C TRP A 321 -8.37 -19.36 36.37
N LEU A 322 -9.21 -18.71 37.18
CA LEU A 322 -9.99 -19.38 38.22
C LEU A 322 -10.97 -20.40 37.61
N CYS A 323 -11.67 -20.05 36.52
CA CYS A 323 -12.56 -20.96 35.81
C CYS A 323 -11.81 -22.14 35.18
N TYR A 324 -10.64 -21.92 34.57
CA TYR A 324 -9.79 -22.99 34.05
C TYR A 324 -9.33 -23.94 35.15
N LEU A 325 -8.95 -23.41 36.32
CA LEU A 325 -8.62 -24.22 37.50
C LEU A 325 -9.83 -25.07 37.95
N LEU A 326 -11.02 -24.47 38.02
CA LEU A 326 -12.24 -25.17 38.43
C LEU A 326 -12.63 -26.28 37.44
N ILE A 327 -12.56 -26.02 36.14
CA ILE A 327 -12.81 -27.03 35.10
C ILE A 327 -11.78 -28.16 35.20
N PHE A 328 -10.50 -27.82 35.38
CA PHE A 328 -9.44 -28.81 35.57
C PHE A 328 -9.70 -29.70 36.79
N LEU A 329 -10.09 -29.12 37.93
CA LEU A 329 -10.45 -29.87 39.13
C LEU A 329 -11.70 -30.74 38.90
N ALA A 330 -12.73 -30.22 38.23
CA ALA A 330 -13.94 -30.96 37.92
C ALA A 330 -13.64 -32.19 37.04
N VAL A 331 -12.78 -32.06 36.02
CA VAL A 331 -12.34 -33.19 35.19
C VAL A 331 -11.49 -34.15 36.01
N PHE A 332 -10.52 -33.66 36.78
CA PHE A 332 -9.62 -34.50 37.57
C PHE A 332 -10.35 -35.31 38.66
N PHE A 333 -11.31 -34.69 39.36
CA PHE A 333 -12.10 -35.34 40.39
C PHE A 333 -13.28 -36.13 39.82
N GLY A 334 -13.89 -35.68 38.71
CA GLY A 334 -14.98 -36.36 38.01
C GLY A 334 -14.55 -37.61 37.24
N TRP A 335 -13.29 -37.69 36.80
CA TRP A 335 -12.76 -38.88 36.13
C TRP A 335 -12.60 -40.06 37.12
N LYS A 336 -12.25 -39.80 38.39
CA LYS A 336 -12.07 -40.85 39.41
C LYS A 336 -13.31 -41.74 39.63
N PRO A 337 -14.54 -41.22 39.81
CA PRO A 337 -15.74 -42.06 39.93
C PRO A 337 -16.12 -42.74 38.61
N VAL A 338 -15.90 -42.11 37.45
CA VAL A 338 -16.18 -42.71 36.12
C VAL A 338 -15.30 -43.93 35.87
N VAL A 339 -14.00 -43.86 36.16
CA VAL A 339 -13.09 -45.02 36.05
C VAL A 339 -13.43 -46.10 37.06
N LYS A 340 -13.87 -45.72 38.28
CA LYS A 340 -14.38 -46.70 39.27
C LYS A 340 -15.67 -47.36 38.83
N TRP A 341 -16.55 -46.66 38.11
CA TRP A 341 -17.82 -47.21 37.60
C TRP A 341 -17.60 -48.17 36.42
N ILE A 342 -16.66 -47.84 35.53
CA ILE A 342 -16.26 -48.69 34.39
C ILE A 342 -15.50 -49.95 34.83
N LYS A 343 -14.78 -49.92 35.96
CA LYS A 343 -14.05 -51.07 36.52
C LYS A 343 -14.84 -51.93 37.50
N ARG A 344 -16.14 -51.66 37.75
CA ARG A 344 -16.99 -52.59 38.53
C ARG A 344 -17.29 -53.82 37.69
N PRO A 345 -16.86 -55.04 38.06
CA PRO A 345 -17.26 -56.25 37.34
C PRO A 345 -18.79 -56.38 37.38
N ARG A 346 -19.40 -56.71 36.24
CA ARG A 346 -20.81 -57.13 36.13
C ARG A 346 -21.00 -58.48 36.86
N THR A 347 -20.93 -58.49 38.18
CA THR A 347 -21.24 -59.66 39.02
C THR A 347 -22.54 -59.41 39.76
N GLN A 348 -23.65 -59.51 39.02
CA GLN A 348 -25.01 -59.64 39.56
C GLN A 348 -25.95 -59.86 38.38
N HIS A 349 -25.96 -61.07 37.80
CA HIS A 349 -27.08 -61.60 36.98
C HIS A 349 -27.09 -63.14 36.88
N SER A 350 -26.29 -63.86 37.68
CA SER A 350 -26.25 -65.32 37.70
C SER A 350 -26.81 -65.90 39.00
N GLN A 351 -28.02 -65.50 39.39
CA GLN A 351 -28.86 -66.26 40.33
C GLN A 351 -30.33 -66.03 39.95
N SER A 352 -30.90 -66.99 39.22
CA SER A 352 -32.34 -67.20 39.06
C SER A 352 -32.58 -68.72 38.92
N PRO A 353 -33.67 -69.29 39.46
CA PRO A 353 -33.70 -70.64 40.02
C PRO A 353 -33.97 -71.71 38.97
N ARG A 354 -33.07 -72.71 38.88
CA ARG A 354 -33.21 -73.90 38.03
C ARG A 354 -33.91 -75.07 38.76
N GLY A 355 -34.68 -74.77 39.81
CA GLY A 355 -35.24 -75.75 40.74
C GLY A 355 -36.74 -76.03 40.62
N GLU A 356 -37.49 -75.26 39.81
CA GLU A 356 -38.96 -75.42 39.73
C GLU A 356 -39.44 -76.12 38.46
N GLN A 357 -38.59 -76.32 37.44
CA GLN A 357 -39.00 -77.01 36.20
C GLN A 357 -38.90 -78.54 36.24
N THR A 358 -38.33 -79.13 37.29
CA THR A 358 -38.21 -80.60 37.38
C THR A 358 -39.41 -81.27 38.05
N LYS A 359 -40.29 -80.52 38.74
CA LYS A 359 -41.48 -81.11 39.40
C LYS A 359 -42.72 -81.16 38.52
N GLN A 360 -42.86 -80.29 37.52
CA GLN A 360 -44.01 -80.32 36.60
C GLN A 360 -43.88 -81.36 35.47
N THR A 361 -42.69 -81.92 35.25
CA THR A 361 -42.49 -82.94 34.22
C THR A 361 -42.66 -84.37 34.74
N GLU A 362 -42.64 -84.58 36.06
CA GLU A 362 -42.92 -85.90 36.65
C GLU A 362 -44.43 -86.11 36.93
N GLU A 363 -45.18 -85.07 37.30
CA GLU A 363 -46.65 -85.16 37.47
C GLU A 363 -47.41 -85.34 36.14
N SER A 364 -46.89 -84.81 35.03
CA SER A 364 -47.53 -84.96 33.70
C SER A 364 -47.31 -86.34 33.06
N SER A 365 -46.40 -87.17 33.59
CA SER A 365 -46.09 -88.50 33.03
C SER A 365 -46.80 -89.66 33.75
N GLU A 366 -47.45 -89.42 34.89
CA GLU A 366 -48.24 -90.43 35.60
C GLU A 366 -49.74 -90.41 35.20
N ASP A 367 -50.28 -89.27 34.76
CA ASP A 367 -51.69 -89.17 34.32
C ASP A 367 -51.94 -89.75 32.90
N ASP A 368 -50.93 -89.78 32.02
CA ASP A 368 -51.06 -90.25 30.63
C ASP A 368 -50.99 -91.79 30.46
N ILE A 369 -50.82 -92.56 31.54
CA ILE A 369 -50.78 -94.03 31.49
C ILE A 369 -52.10 -94.68 32.00
N GLU A 370 -52.96 -93.94 32.72
CA GLU A 370 -54.28 -94.46 33.13
C GLU A 370 -55.40 -94.24 32.09
N GLU A 371 -55.18 -93.43 31.03
CA GLU A 371 -56.21 -93.14 30.01
C GLU A 371 -56.10 -94.00 28.72
N ALA A 372 -55.31 -95.08 28.73
CA ALA A 372 -55.14 -95.98 27.56
C ALA A 372 -55.67 -97.42 27.76
N VAL A 373 -56.53 -97.69 28.76
CA VAL A 373 -57.12 -99.03 29.00
C VAL A 373 -58.65 -99.04 28.97
N LEU A 374 -59.32 -97.95 28.62
CA LEU A 374 -60.78 -97.90 28.49
C LEU A 374 -61.19 -97.11 27.25
N MET A 375 -61.18 -97.76 26.08
CA MET A 375 -62.05 -97.50 24.91
C MET A 375 -61.48 -98.24 23.70
N ASP A 376 -61.80 -99.52 23.58
CA ASP A 376 -61.96 -100.24 22.31
C ASP A 376 -62.53 -101.64 22.63
N ASP A 377 -63.76 -101.63 23.14
CA ASP A 377 -64.69 -102.77 23.13
C ASP A 377 -66.08 -102.15 22.88
N GLU A 378 -66.70 -102.56 21.76
CA GLU A 378 -68.05 -102.26 21.21
C GLU A 378 -68.08 -101.42 19.92
N GLU A 379 -68.02 -102.09 18.76
CA GLU A 379 -69.21 -102.36 17.93
C GLU A 379 -68.82 -103.10 16.61
N ASP A 380 -69.45 -104.27 16.42
CA ASP A 380 -69.79 -105.04 15.19
C ASP A 380 -68.78 -105.31 14.06
#